data_AF-X1FUY1-F1
#
_entry.id   AF-X1FUY1-F1
#
_cell.length_a   1.000
_cell.length_b   1.000
_cell.length_c   1.000
_cell.angle_alpha   90.00
_cell.angle_beta   90.00
_cell.angle_gamma   90.00
#
_symmetry.space_group_name_H-M   'P 1'
#
loop_
_entity.id
_entity.type
_entity.pdbx_description
1 polymer ?
#
loop_
_entity_poly.entity_id
_entity_poly.type
_entity_poly.pdbx_seq_one_letter_code
_entity_poly.pdbx_strand_id
1 'polypeptide(L)'
;IIIFGGIVAGLPEMIGRGFLAKGELGGLSFYILIALITTVVIVIFTEAHRRIPVQYAKSIFRGGRMYKQSGSTHIPLRVNTAGMIPLIFAMSLVIFPGIVASYMANPAGADPNLANYIVNLFDPNAALPMGLFYWGIYFVLVITFV
;
A
#
# COMPACT_ATOMS: atom_id res chain seq x y z
N ILE A 1 9.89 9.05 2.25
CA ILE A 1 9.78 10.34 1.51
C ILE A 1 9.20 10.13 0.11
N ILE A 2 9.71 9.23 -0.74
CA ILE A 2 9.17 9.00 -2.10
C ILE A 2 7.70 8.51 -2.08
N ILE A 3 7.36 7.53 -1.23
CA ILE A 3 5.98 7.03 -1.05
C ILE A 3 5.05 8.15 -0.56
N PHE A 4 5.48 8.88 0.49
CA PHE A 4 4.73 10.01 1.02
C PHE A 4 4.52 11.11 -0.04
N GLY A 5 5.55 11.42 -0.82
CA GLY A 5 5.47 12.37 -1.93
C GLY A 5 4.49 11.93 -3.03
N GLY A 6 4.46 10.63 -3.37
CA GLY A 6 3.51 10.07 -4.32
C GLY A 6 2.05 10.13 -3.84
N ILE A 7 1.81 9.84 -2.55
CA ILE A 7 0.48 9.95 -1.94
C ILE A 7 0.02 11.42 -1.92
N VAL A 8 0.90 12.35 -1.52
CA VAL A 8 0.60 13.79 -1.48
C VAL A 8 0.36 14.35 -2.88
N ALA A 9 1.09 13.86 -3.90
CA ALA A 9 0.88 14.25 -5.29
C ALA A 9 -0.47 13.78 -5.87
N GLY A 10 -1.08 12.73 -5.31
CA GLY A 10 -2.41 12.24 -5.71
C GLY A 10 -3.60 12.96 -5.04
N LEU A 11 -3.36 13.73 -3.98
CA LEU A 11 -4.41 14.49 -3.28
C LEU A 11 -5.17 15.51 -4.16
N PRO A 12 -4.52 16.28 -5.06
CA PRO A 12 -5.22 17.26 -5.91
C PRO A 12 -6.22 16.59 -6.85
N GLU A 13 -5.88 15.41 -7.37
CA GLU A 13 -6.75 14.63 -8.26
C GLU A 13 -7.96 14.05 -7.51
N MET A 14 -7.74 13.55 -6.29
CA MET A 14 -8.82 13.07 -5.41
C MET A 14 -9.81 14.19 -5.07
N ILE A 15 -9.29 15.39 -4.79
CA ILE A 15 -10.11 16.58 -4.50
C ILE A 15 -10.86 17.03 -5.76
N GLY A 16 -10.20 17.06 -6.92
CA GLY A 16 -10.81 17.43 -8.20
C GLY A 16 -11.98 16.52 -8.60
N ARG A 17 -11.83 15.20 -8.40
CA ARG A 17 -12.91 14.22 -8.62
C ARG A 17 -14.04 14.37 -7.61
N GLY A 18 -13.73 14.68 -6.35
CA GLY A 18 -14.72 14.97 -5.31
C GLY A 18 -15.57 16.21 -5.58
N PHE A 19 -14.98 17.25 -6.18
CA PHE A 19 -15.72 18.44 -6.62
C PHE A 19 -16.61 18.21 -7.85
N LEU A 20 -16.26 17.25 -8.70
CA LEU A 20 -17.05 16.85 -9.88
C LEU A 20 -18.23 15.94 -9.51
N ALA A 21 -18.14 15.17 -8.43
CA ALA A 21 -19.21 14.32 -7.88
C ALA A 21 -20.30 15.11 -7.12
N LYS A 22 -20.80 16.21 -7.71
CA LYS A 22 -21.91 17.00 -7.17
C LYS A 22 -23.19 16.16 -7.07
N GLY A 23 -23.37 15.42 -5.98
CA GLY A 23 -24.59 14.65 -5.72
C GLY A 23 -24.56 13.74 -4.48
N GLU A 24 -23.40 13.20 -4.10
CA GLU A 24 -23.28 12.24 -3.00
C GLU A 24 -22.20 12.63 -1.99
N LEU A 25 -22.43 13.72 -1.24
CA LEU A 25 -21.53 14.15 -0.16
C LEU A 25 -21.26 13.04 0.89
N GLY A 26 -22.24 12.14 1.09
CA GLY A 26 -22.10 10.95 1.93
C GLY A 26 -21.14 9.90 1.37
N GLY A 27 -21.19 9.62 0.07
CA GLY A 27 -20.28 8.67 -0.59
C GLY A 27 -18.85 9.18 -0.64
N LEU A 28 -18.66 10.47 -0.90
CA LEU A 28 -17.34 11.11 -0.94
C LEU A 28 -16.65 11.11 0.44
N SER A 29 -17.39 11.46 1.49
CA SER A 29 -16.85 11.46 2.86
C SER A 29 -16.49 10.05 3.33
N PHE A 30 -17.30 9.05 2.99
CA PHE A 30 -17.02 7.64 3.30
C PHE A 30 -15.78 7.12 2.55
N TYR A 31 -15.64 7.46 1.27
CA TYR A 31 -14.47 7.11 0.46
C TYR A 31 -13.17 7.72 1.04
N ILE A 32 -13.19 9.01 1.39
CA ILE A 32 -12.04 9.70 1.99
C ILE A 32 -11.64 9.03 3.31
N LEU A 33 -12.62 8.65 4.14
CA LEU A 33 -12.37 7.97 5.42
C LEU A 33 -11.65 6.63 5.22
N ILE A 34 -12.12 5.79 4.29
CA ILE A 34 -11.50 4.50 3.98
C ILE A 34 -10.10 4.67 3.40
N ALA A 35 -9.91 5.63 2.48
CA ALA A 35 -8.61 5.93 1.89
C ALA A 35 -7.59 6.36 2.95
N LEU A 36 -8.03 7.19 3.90
CA LEU A 36 -7.18 7.67 5.00
C LEU A 36 -6.80 6.54 5.97
N ILE A 37 -7.76 5.71 6.38
CA ILE A 37 -7.50 4.54 7.24
C ILE A 37 -6.50 3.59 6.58
N THR A 38 -6.74 3.25 5.32
CA THR A 38 -5.87 2.34 4.56
C THR A 38 -4.46 2.90 4.44
N THR A 39 -4.33 4.19 4.17
CA THR A 39 -3.04 4.87 4.09
C THR A 39 -2.29 4.82 5.42
N VAL A 40 -2.95 5.13 6.54
CA VAL A 40 -2.34 5.11 7.87
C VAL A 40 -1.85 3.71 8.23
N VAL A 41 -2.65 2.68 7.96
CA VAL A 41 -2.26 1.28 8.18
C VAL A 41 -1.01 0.95 7.37
N ILE A 42 -0.99 1.25 6.07
CA ILE A 42 0.18 0.99 5.21
C ILE A 42 1.42 1.73 5.74
N VAL A 43 1.30 2.99 6.17
CA VAL A 43 2.42 3.77 6.69
C VAL A 43 2.97 3.15 7.99
N ILE A 44 2.11 2.76 8.93
CA ILE A 44 2.55 2.16 10.20
C ILE A 44 3.29 0.84 9.95
N PHE A 45 2.77 -0.01 9.06
CA PHE A 45 3.41 -1.28 8.72
C PHE A 45 4.73 -1.07 7.96
N THR A 46 4.81 -0.06 7.09
CA THR A 46 6.02 0.22 6.30
C THR A 46 7.13 0.91 7.11
N GLU A 47 6.79 1.68 8.14
CA GLU A 47 7.76 2.39 8.99
C GLU A 47 8.22 1.59 10.22
N ALA A 48 7.75 0.36 10.41
CA ALA A 48 8.16 -0.48 11.54
C ALA A 48 9.66 -0.88 11.43
N HIS A 49 10.45 -0.54 12.46
CA HIS A 49 11.85 -0.92 12.62
C HIS A 49 12.05 -1.76 13.88
N ARG A 50 12.70 -2.94 13.76
CA ARG A 50 13.03 -3.79 14.90
C ARG A 50 14.47 -3.53 15.32
N ARG A 51 14.64 -3.05 16.56
CA ARG A 51 15.95 -2.80 17.15
C ARG A 51 16.49 -4.13 17.69
N ILE A 52 17.55 -4.67 17.08
CA ILE A 52 18.25 -5.83 17.62
C ILE A 52 19.50 -5.32 18.35
N PRO A 53 19.64 -5.56 19.67
CA PRO A 53 20.82 -5.14 20.42
C PRO A 53 22.02 -5.97 19.96
N VAL A 54 23.11 -5.31 19.57
CA VAL A 54 24.37 -5.96 19.20
C VAL A 54 25.42 -5.60 20.25
N GLN A 55 26.03 -6.62 20.82
CA GLN A 55 27.16 -6.45 21.73
C GLN A 55 28.44 -6.61 20.91
N TYR A 56 29.11 -5.50 20.56
CA TYR A 56 30.45 -5.61 19.97
C TYR A 56 31.42 -6.06 21.06
N ALA A 57 31.98 -7.25 20.90
CA ALA A 57 33.03 -7.77 21.76
C ALA A 57 34.36 -7.07 21.43
N LYS A 58 34.51 -5.79 21.80
CA LYS A 58 35.81 -5.11 21.78
C LYS A 58 36.43 -5.17 23.18
N SER A 59 37.33 -6.13 23.38
CA SER A 59 38.19 -6.18 24.56
C SER A 59 39.34 -5.18 24.39
N ILE A 60 39.37 -4.13 25.19
CA ILE A 60 40.51 -3.20 25.23
C ILE A 60 41.33 -3.58 26.47
N PHE A 61 42.60 -3.91 26.26
CA PHE A 61 43.56 -4.11 27.34
C PHE A 61 44.13 -2.74 27.74
N ARG A 62 43.86 -2.28 28.97
CA ARG A 62 44.47 -1.08 29.54
C ARG A 62 44.96 -1.41 30.95
N GLY A 63 46.26 -1.27 31.19
CA GLY A 63 46.87 -1.47 32.51
C GLY A 63 46.76 -2.89 33.08
N GLY A 64 46.93 -3.94 32.26
CA GLY A 64 46.94 -5.33 32.73
C GLY A 64 45.57 -5.91 33.11
N ARG A 65 44.47 -5.16 32.93
CA ARG A 65 43.10 -5.65 33.14
C ARG A 65 42.29 -5.56 31.85
N MET A 66 41.54 -6.61 31.55
CA MET A 66 40.64 -6.67 30.40
C MET A 66 39.38 -5.85 30.70
N TYR A 67 39.21 -4.69 30.05
CA TYR A 67 37.99 -3.90 30.16
C TYR A 67 37.07 -4.28 28.98
N LYS A 68 35.95 -4.96 29.29
CA LYS A 68 34.88 -5.17 28.30
C LYS A 68 34.13 -3.85 28.16
N GLN A 69 34.33 -3.13 27.06
CA GLN A 69 33.57 -1.90 26.81
C GLN A 69 32.13 -2.29 26.46
N SER A 70 31.24 -2.27 27.46
CA SER A 70 29.81 -2.56 27.32
C SER A 70 29.07 -1.38 26.70
N GLY A 71 29.36 -1.04 25.45
CA GLY A 71 28.53 -0.12 24.67
C GLY A 71 27.43 -0.91 23.97
N SER A 72 26.18 -0.86 24.45
CA SER A 72 25.05 -1.45 23.73
C SER A 72 24.81 -0.65 22.46
N THR A 73 25.25 -1.17 21.33
CA THR A 73 25.02 -0.53 20.03
C THR A 73 23.94 -1.34 19.34
N HIS A 74 22.87 -0.67 18.92
CA HIS A 74 21.75 -1.34 18.30
C HIS A 74 21.89 -1.16 16.80
N ILE A 75 21.84 -2.25 16.05
CA ILE A 75 21.75 -2.15 14.60
C ILE A 75 20.25 -2.01 14.27
N PRO A 76 19.81 -0.86 13.73
CA PRO A 76 18.43 -0.71 13.30
C PRO A 76 18.21 -1.56 12.04
N LEU A 77 17.50 -2.67 12.18
CA LEU A 77 17.02 -3.43 11.04
C LEU A 77 15.59 -2.97 10.75
N ARG A 78 15.33 -2.57 9.50
CA ARG A 78 13.96 -2.33 9.03
C ARG A 78 13.24 -3.68 9.04
N VAL A 79 12.04 -3.75 9.63
CA VAL A 79 11.25 -4.99 9.61
C VAL A 79 10.87 -5.34 8.17
N ASN A 80 10.71 -4.31 7.35
CA ASN A 80 10.47 -4.42 5.92
C ASN A 80 11.70 -3.94 5.13
N THR A 81 12.78 -4.74 5.08
CA THR A 81 13.95 -4.44 4.23
C THR A 81 13.61 -4.41 2.74
N ALA A 82 12.46 -4.96 2.34
CA ALA A 82 11.93 -4.98 0.97
C ALA A 82 10.90 -3.86 0.67
N GLY A 83 10.51 -3.08 1.69
CA GLY A 83 9.67 -1.86 1.73
C GLY A 83 8.46 -1.77 0.79
N MET A 84 8.75 -1.74 -0.51
CA MET A 84 7.81 -1.45 -1.59
C MET A 84 7.52 -2.65 -2.50
N ILE A 85 8.39 -3.67 -2.54
CA ILE A 85 8.20 -4.81 -3.47
C ILE A 85 6.86 -5.51 -3.22
N PRO A 86 6.47 -5.82 -1.96
CA PRO A 86 5.16 -6.40 -1.66
C PRO A 86 3.97 -5.59 -2.17
N LEU A 87 4.00 -4.27 -1.97
CA LEU A 87 2.91 -3.36 -2.33
C LEU A 87 2.77 -3.25 -3.85
N ILE A 88 3.89 -3.11 -4.56
CA ILE A 88 3.91 -3.05 -6.02
C ILE A 88 3.44 -4.38 -6.62
N PHE A 89 3.83 -5.50 -6.02
CA PHE A 89 3.38 -6.83 -6.43
C PHE A 89 1.87 -7.03 -6.21
N ALA A 90 1.31 -6.53 -5.11
CA ALA A 90 -0.13 -6.52 -4.90
C ALA A 90 -0.86 -5.66 -5.94
N MET A 91 -0.35 -4.46 -6.26
CA MET A 91 -0.94 -3.61 -7.31
C MET A 91 -0.91 -4.28 -8.69
N SER A 92 0.21 -4.90 -9.08
CA SER A 92 0.31 -5.55 -10.40
C SER A 92 -0.61 -6.76 -10.52
N LEU A 93 -0.76 -7.55 -9.44
CA LEU A 93 -1.68 -8.68 -9.41
C LEU A 93 -3.15 -8.27 -9.53
N VAL A 94 -3.55 -7.18 -8.89
CA VAL A 94 -4.94 -6.69 -8.92
C VAL A 94 -5.29 -6.08 -10.27
N ILE A 95 -4.36 -5.36 -10.91
CA ILE A 95 -4.62 -4.68 -12.18
C ILE A 95 -4.60 -5.68 -13.36
N PHE A 96 -3.83 -6.76 -13.25
CA PHE A 96 -3.59 -7.71 -14.35
C PHE A 96 -4.88 -8.32 -14.97
N PRO A 97 -5.86 -8.84 -14.19
CA PRO A 97 -7.09 -9.38 -14.74
C PRO A 97 -7.94 -8.34 -15.49
N GLY A 98 -7.97 -7.10 -14.99
CA GLY A 98 -8.67 -6.00 -15.65
C GLY A 98 -8.06 -5.65 -17.01
N ILE A 99 -6.73 -5.64 -17.10
CA ILE A 99 -6.02 -5.42 -18.38
C ILE A 99 -6.35 -6.54 -19.37
N VAL A 100 -6.24 -7.81 -18.95
CA VAL A 100 -6.53 -8.95 -19.84
C VAL A 100 -7.98 -8.94 -20.30
N ALA A 101 -8.92 -8.66 -19.40
CA ALA A 101 -10.34 -8.58 -19.73
C ALA A 101 -10.66 -7.39 -20.64
N SER A 102 -9.92 -6.29 -20.56
CA SER A 102 -10.15 -5.12 -21.43
C SER A 102 -9.90 -5.40 -22.91
N TYR A 103 -9.00 -6.36 -23.23
CA TYR A 103 -8.78 -6.79 -24.62
C TYR A 103 -9.92 -7.66 -25.18
N MET A 104 -10.71 -8.29 -24.31
CA MET A 104 -11.84 -9.15 -24.68
C MET A 104 -13.20 -8.48 -24.44
N ALA A 105 -13.19 -7.22 -24.00
CA ALA A 105 -14.37 -6.41 -23.71
C ALA A 105 -15.07 -5.96 -24.99
N ASN A 106 -16.39 -6.05 -25.02
CA ASN A 106 -17.17 -5.53 -26.14
C ASN A 106 -17.20 -4.00 -26.11
N PRO A 107 -17.17 -3.32 -27.28
CA PRO A 107 -17.30 -1.87 -27.37
C PRO A 107 -18.58 -1.35 -26.69
N ALA A 108 -18.51 -0.13 -26.15
CA ALA A 108 -19.65 0.54 -25.52
C ALA A 108 -20.82 0.69 -26.53
N GLY A 109 -21.87 -0.10 -26.34
CA GLY A 109 -23.05 -0.14 -27.22
C GLY A 109 -23.47 -1.53 -27.71
N ALA A 110 -22.62 -2.56 -27.51
CA ALA A 110 -22.98 -3.97 -27.72
C ALA A 110 -23.35 -4.66 -26.39
N ASP A 111 -24.05 -5.80 -26.47
CA ASP A 111 -24.42 -6.56 -25.27
C ASP A 111 -23.19 -6.88 -24.41
N PRO A 112 -23.24 -6.60 -23.09
CA PRO A 112 -22.09 -6.77 -22.23
C PRO A 112 -21.72 -8.26 -22.09
N ASN A 113 -20.50 -8.60 -22.50
CA ASN A 113 -19.95 -9.95 -22.32
C ASN A 113 -19.35 -10.10 -20.91
N LEU A 114 -19.03 -11.34 -20.51
CA LEU A 114 -18.36 -11.67 -19.25
C LEU A 114 -17.08 -10.84 -19.02
N ALA A 115 -16.34 -10.53 -20.07
CA ALA A 115 -15.18 -9.65 -20.04
C ALA A 115 -15.50 -8.23 -19.52
N ASN A 116 -16.64 -7.65 -19.89
CA ASN A 116 -17.07 -6.34 -19.39
C ASN A 116 -17.37 -6.38 -17.89
N TYR A 117 -17.90 -7.50 -17.38
CA TYR A 117 -18.11 -7.67 -15.94
C TYR A 117 -16.78 -7.78 -15.19
N ILE A 118 -15.79 -8.50 -15.74
CA ILE A 118 -14.45 -8.59 -15.15
C ILE A 118 -13.77 -7.22 -15.14
N VAL A 119 -13.82 -6.46 -16.24
CA VAL A 119 -13.25 -5.10 -16.29
C VAL A 119 -13.87 -4.21 -15.20
N ASN A 120 -15.19 -4.24 -15.06
CA ASN A 120 -15.88 -3.44 -14.03
C ASN A 120 -15.60 -3.92 -12.59
N LEU A 121 -15.31 -5.21 -12.39
CA LEU A 121 -14.92 -5.76 -11.08
C LEU A 121 -13.50 -5.36 -10.67
N PHE A 122 -12.61 -5.16 -11.64
CA PHE A 122 -11.21 -4.79 -11.41
C PHE A 122 -10.93 -3.30 -11.71
N ASP A 123 -11.96 -2.47 -11.88
CA ASP A 123 -11.81 -1.02 -12.08
C ASP A 123 -11.65 -0.31 -10.72
N PRO A 124 -10.56 0.46 -10.50
CA PRO A 124 -10.37 1.27 -9.30
C PRO A 124 -11.49 2.29 -9.04
N ASN A 125 -12.24 2.68 -10.08
CA ASN A 125 -13.29 3.70 -10.03
C ASN A 125 -14.71 3.11 -10.09
N ALA A 126 -14.86 1.79 -9.97
CA ALA A 126 -16.17 1.15 -9.99
C ALA A 126 -17.11 1.70 -8.91
N ALA A 127 -18.37 1.95 -9.29
CA ALA A 127 -19.40 2.40 -8.35
C ALA A 127 -19.61 1.39 -7.20
N LEU A 128 -19.91 1.90 -6.00
CA LEU A 128 -20.30 1.08 -4.86
C LEU A 128 -21.62 0.35 -5.21
N PRO A 129 -21.76 -0.97 -4.93
CA PRO A 129 -20.95 -1.82 -4.06
C PRO A 129 -19.81 -2.59 -4.73
N MET A 130 -19.70 -2.60 -6.06
CA MET A 130 -18.66 -3.39 -6.76
C MET A 130 -17.24 -2.89 -6.48
N GLY A 131 -17.06 -1.58 -6.28
CA GLY A 131 -15.76 -1.04 -5.88
C GLY A 131 -15.21 -1.63 -4.57
N LEU A 132 -16.06 -2.00 -3.60
CA LEU A 132 -15.60 -2.62 -2.34
C LEU A 132 -14.89 -3.95 -2.56
N PHE A 133 -15.24 -4.67 -3.62
CA PHE A 133 -14.59 -5.93 -3.98
C PHE A 133 -13.12 -5.69 -4.39
N TYR A 134 -12.89 -4.71 -5.27
CA TYR A 134 -11.54 -4.30 -5.68
C TYR A 134 -10.70 -3.86 -4.46
N TRP A 135 -11.23 -2.95 -3.65
CA TRP A 135 -10.54 -2.43 -2.48
C TRP A 135 -10.30 -3.51 -1.42
N GLY A 136 -11.24 -4.43 -1.23
CA GLY A 136 -11.12 -5.56 -0.31
C GLY A 136 -10.04 -6.56 -0.74
N ILE A 137 -10.03 -6.96 -2.01
CA ILE A 137 -8.97 -7.83 -2.56
C ILE A 137 -7.61 -7.16 -2.48
N TYR A 138 -7.53 -5.89 -2.86
CA TYR A 138 -6.30 -5.12 -2.77
C TYR A 138 -5.76 -5.09 -1.32
N PHE A 139 -6.62 -4.81 -0.34
CA PHE A 139 -6.27 -4.82 1.08
C PHE A 139 -5.74 -6.18 1.56
N VAL A 140 -6.44 -7.27 1.21
CA VAL A 140 -6.04 -8.63 1.59
C VAL A 140 -4.70 -9.01 0.96
N LEU A 141 -4.48 -8.70 -0.32
CA LEU A 141 -3.22 -8.98 -1.01
C LEU A 141 -2.08 -8.19 -0.40
N VAL A 142 -2.29 -6.91 -0.09
CA VAL A 142 -1.28 -6.08 0.57
C VAL A 142 -0.88 -6.67 1.93
N ILE A 143 -1.82 -7.10 2.77
CA ILE A 143 -1.51 -7.72 4.06
C ILE A 143 -0.80 -9.06 3.89
N THR A 144 -1.16 -9.84 2.86
CA THR A 144 -0.57 -11.17 2.66
C THR A 144 0.89 -11.09 2.19
N PHE A 145 1.26 -10.05 1.42
CA PHE A 145 2.62 -9.89 0.90
C PHE A 145 3.54 -9.07 1.81
N VAL A 146 3.01 -8.26 2.73
CA VAL A 146 3.77 -7.44 3.70
C VAL A 146 4.18 -8.27 4.91
#